data_AF-A0A5J4N857-F1
#
_entry.id   AF-A0A5J4N857-F1
#
_cell.length_a   1.000
_cell.length_b   1.000
_cell.length_c   1.000
_cell.angle_alpha   90.00
_cell.angle_beta   90.00
_cell.angle_gamma   90.00
#
_symmetry.space_group_name_H-M   'P 1'
#
loop_
_entity.id
_entity.type
_entity.pdbx_description
1 polymer ?
#
loop_
_entity_poly.entity_id
_entity_poly.type
_entity_poly.pdbx_seq_one_letter_code
_entity_poly.pdbx_strand_id
1 'polypeptide(L)'
;MLKYNLLQRNISIWAWTDTSVIRQMLLDMIVKVIVQSESLLSREVVTFLLELLIEPAKSTQPGQHTFARDLILRTARHLEYTIQMLLQNAMIAGIDKQSDTKISNQTDIDATPSHQSDTTQANADDDIVDTSPSNPIGEHCFLMIYALHTIQDSIVTPVLPTIELKLKSISARDRKRSFRLLARLFSEPVGRHL
;
A
#
# COMPACT_ATOMS: atom_id res chain seq x y z
N MET A 1 9.29 23.13 -34.52
CA MET A 1 10.72 23.42 -34.24
C MET A 1 10.95 24.35 -33.03
N LEU A 2 10.15 25.40 -32.80
CA LEU A 2 10.33 26.32 -31.65
C LEU A 2 10.14 25.70 -30.26
N LYS A 3 9.22 24.74 -30.08
CA LYS A 3 8.97 24.08 -28.78
C LYS A 3 10.15 23.22 -28.28
N TYR A 4 10.91 22.62 -29.20
CA TYR A 4 12.05 21.76 -28.86
C TYR A 4 13.21 22.58 -28.28
N ASN A 5 13.44 23.77 -28.82
CA ASN A 5 14.46 24.70 -28.33
C ASN A 5 14.15 25.22 -26.92
N LEU A 6 12.88 25.47 -26.58
CA LEU A 6 12.52 25.86 -25.21
C LEU A 6 12.75 24.74 -24.20
N LEU A 7 12.36 23.50 -24.53
CA LEU A 7 12.61 22.36 -23.64
C LEU A 7 14.11 22.12 -23.45
N GLN A 8 14.89 22.16 -24.54
CA GLN A 8 16.34 22.01 -24.48
C GLN A 8 17.00 23.12 -23.66
N ARG A 9 16.51 24.37 -23.77
CA ARG A 9 17.01 25.51 -22.97
C ARG A 9 16.59 25.40 -21.50
N ASN A 10 15.39 24.92 -21.21
CA ASN A 10 14.94 24.69 -19.83
C ASN A 10 15.75 23.57 -19.18
N ILE A 11 15.98 22.45 -19.88
CA ILE A 11 16.82 21.35 -19.40
C ILE A 11 18.27 21.82 -19.18
N SER A 12 18.81 22.64 -20.09
CA SER A 12 20.15 23.19 -19.91
C SER A 12 20.22 24.13 -18.70
N ILE A 13 19.18 24.91 -18.41
CA ILE A 13 19.10 25.74 -17.20
C ILE A 13 19.02 24.87 -15.94
N TRP A 14 18.26 23.78 -15.99
CA TRP A 14 18.12 22.84 -14.88
C TRP A 14 19.44 22.14 -14.54
N ALA A 15 20.31 21.88 -15.53
CA ALA A 15 21.61 21.26 -15.30
C ALA A 15 22.55 22.09 -14.39
N TRP A 16 22.29 23.40 -14.24
CA TRP A 16 23.09 24.30 -13.39
C TRP A 16 22.40 24.64 -12.07
N THR A 17 21.25 24.03 -11.77
CA THR A 17 20.47 24.33 -10.57
C THR A 17 20.69 23.25 -9.52
N ASP A 18 20.70 23.62 -8.23
CA ASP A 18 20.83 22.66 -7.13
C ASP A 18 19.75 21.57 -7.16
N THR A 19 20.14 20.34 -6.83
CA THR A 19 19.25 19.15 -6.84
C THR A 19 17.99 19.34 -5.99
N SER A 20 18.07 20.11 -4.90
CA SER A 20 16.93 20.44 -4.04
C SER A 20 15.89 21.31 -4.75
N VAL A 21 16.34 22.31 -5.52
CA VAL A 21 15.48 23.22 -6.27
C VAL A 21 14.82 22.48 -7.44
N ILE A 22 15.58 21.64 -8.15
CA ILE A 22 15.02 20.78 -9.21
C ILE A 22 13.94 19.86 -8.63
N ARG A 23 14.20 19.23 -7.48
CA ARG A 23 13.21 18.36 -6.80
C ARG A 23 11.94 19.13 -6.43
N GLN A 24 12.08 20.35 -5.90
CA GLN A 24 10.94 21.18 -5.55
C GLN A 24 10.13 21.60 -6.78
N MET A 25 10.80 21.98 -7.86
CA MET A 25 10.15 22.33 -9.12
C MET A 25 9.44 21.12 -9.76
N LEU A 26 10.05 19.93 -9.73
CA LEU A 26 9.41 18.69 -10.17
C LEU A 26 8.18 18.37 -9.32
N LEU A 27 8.27 18.51 -8.00
CA LEU A 27 7.13 18.33 -7.10
C LEU A 27 5.99 19.30 -7.47
N ASP A 28 6.30 20.59 -7.63
CA ASP A 28 5.30 21.61 -7.99
C ASP A 28 4.67 21.33 -9.37
N MET A 29 5.47 20.82 -10.31
CA MET A 29 5.00 20.43 -11.65
C MET A 29 4.05 19.24 -11.57
N ILE A 30 4.43 18.17 -10.86
CA ILE A 30 3.60 16.97 -10.71
C ILE A 30 2.31 17.29 -9.94
N VAL A 31 2.39 18.09 -8.88
CA VAL A 31 1.19 18.55 -8.15
C VAL A 31 0.23 19.26 -9.10
N LYS A 32 0.71 20.21 -9.92
CA LYS A 32 -0.14 20.89 -10.92
C LYS A 32 -0.74 19.93 -11.93
N VAL A 33 0.04 18.97 -12.42
CA VAL A 33 -0.42 17.97 -13.38
C VAL A 33 -1.50 17.07 -12.77
N ILE A 34 -1.35 16.63 -11.52
CA ILE A 34 -2.35 15.85 -10.80
C ILE A 34 -3.64 16.65 -10.60
N VAL A 35 -3.52 17.92 -10.22
CA VAL A 35 -4.68 18.81 -10.02
C VAL A 35 -5.45 19.04 -11.33
N GLN A 36 -4.76 19.02 -12.49
CA GLN A 36 -5.38 19.18 -13.80
C GLN A 36 -5.93 17.86 -14.37
N SER A 37 -5.32 16.73 -14.02
CA SER A 37 -5.58 15.41 -14.60
C SER A 37 -5.61 14.34 -13.53
N GLU A 38 -6.77 14.17 -12.88
CA GLU A 38 -6.97 13.19 -11.81
C GLU A 38 -6.81 11.73 -12.29
N SER A 39 -7.01 11.48 -13.59
CA SER A 39 -6.87 10.13 -14.19
C SER A 39 -5.45 9.56 -14.12
N LEU A 40 -4.43 10.39 -13.86
CA LEU A 40 -3.05 9.95 -13.71
C LEU A 40 -2.81 9.21 -12.38
N LEU A 41 -3.68 9.40 -11.39
CA LEU A 41 -3.64 8.72 -10.11
C LEU A 41 -4.32 7.36 -10.20
N SER A 42 -3.76 6.47 -11.02
CA SER A 42 -4.21 5.09 -11.09
C SER A 42 -4.00 4.38 -9.76
N ARG A 43 -4.77 3.31 -9.54
CA ARG A 43 -4.64 2.46 -8.35
C ARG A 43 -3.21 1.99 -8.10
N GLU A 44 -2.49 1.65 -9.17
CA GLU A 44 -1.10 1.18 -9.13
C GLU A 44 -0.16 2.28 -8.65
N VAL A 45 -0.31 3.50 -9.18
CA VAL A 45 0.48 4.66 -8.75
C VAL A 45 0.24 4.97 -7.28
N VAL A 46 -1.02 4.97 -6.83
CA VAL A 46 -1.35 5.20 -5.42
C VAL A 46 -0.75 4.10 -4.54
N THR A 47 -0.83 2.84 -4.96
CA THR A 47 -0.23 1.71 -4.21
C THR A 47 1.28 1.87 -4.09
N PHE A 48 1.96 2.24 -5.18
CA PHE A 48 3.40 2.50 -5.19
C PHE A 48 3.78 3.68 -4.27
N LEU A 49 3.03 4.79 -4.32
CA LEU A 49 3.25 5.93 -3.42
C LEU A 49 3.10 5.54 -1.95
N LEU A 50 2.14 4.67 -1.65
CA LEU A 50 1.92 4.18 -0.29
C LEU A 50 3.02 3.22 0.18
N GLU A 51 3.58 2.40 -0.71
CA GLU A 51 4.71 1.52 -0.40
C GLU A 51 5.97 2.32 -0.04
N LEU A 52 6.16 3.49 -0.66
CA LEU A 52 7.23 4.42 -0.31
C LEU A 52 7.10 5.04 1.10
N LEU A 53 5.95 4.92 1.77
CA LEU A 53 5.72 5.45 3.12
C LEU A 53 6.14 4.49 4.25
N ILE A 54 6.31 3.22 3.95
CA ILE A 54 6.65 2.18 4.95
C ILE A 54 8.12 1.78 4.86
N GLU A 55 8.63 1.11 5.91
CA GLU A 55 9.95 0.48 5.82
C GLU A 55 9.90 -0.68 4.81
N PRO A 56 10.94 -0.87 3.96
CA PRO A 56 12.31 -0.33 4.06
C PRO A 56 12.55 0.99 3.30
N ALA A 57 11.55 1.55 2.61
CA ALA A 57 11.74 2.70 1.71
C ALA A 57 12.22 3.95 2.46
N LYS A 58 11.74 4.14 3.69
CA LYS A 58 12.16 5.23 4.58
C LYS A 58 13.67 5.19 4.88
N SER A 59 14.24 4.00 5.17
CA SER A 59 15.67 3.85 5.43
C SER A 59 16.53 3.75 4.18
N THR A 60 16.04 3.12 3.12
CA THR A 60 16.83 2.82 1.91
C THR A 60 16.85 3.97 0.91
N GLN A 61 15.74 4.70 0.78
CA GLN A 61 15.56 5.76 -0.21
C GLN A 61 14.86 7.00 0.39
N PRO A 62 15.51 7.72 1.33
CA PRO A 62 14.90 8.81 2.09
C PRO A 62 14.42 9.96 1.20
N GLY A 63 15.09 10.19 0.06
CA GLY A 63 14.68 11.19 -0.92
C GLY A 63 13.33 10.88 -1.58
N GLN A 64 13.08 9.62 -1.93
CA GLN A 64 11.82 9.18 -2.55
C GLN A 64 10.68 9.15 -1.52
N HIS A 65 10.97 8.68 -0.30
CA HIS A 65 10.02 8.74 0.80
C HIS A 65 9.57 10.20 1.06
N THR A 66 10.52 11.13 1.17
CA THR A 66 10.19 12.56 1.41
C THR A 66 9.38 13.13 0.25
N PHE A 67 9.75 12.81 -0.99
CA PHE A 67 9.00 13.23 -2.17
C PHE A 67 7.57 12.69 -2.18
N ALA A 68 7.38 11.39 -1.92
CA ALA A 68 6.06 10.76 -1.86
C ALA A 68 5.21 11.36 -0.73
N ARG A 69 5.80 11.58 0.45
CA ARG A 69 5.16 12.28 1.57
C ARG A 69 4.66 13.66 1.17
N ASP A 70 5.52 14.49 0.59
CA ASP A 70 5.17 15.86 0.22
C ASP A 70 4.14 15.89 -0.93
N LEU A 71 4.22 14.94 -1.85
CA LEU A 71 3.25 14.78 -2.92
C LEU A 71 1.88 14.43 -2.36
N ILE A 72 1.79 13.44 -1.46
CA ILE A 72 0.53 13.04 -0.83
C ILE A 72 -0.06 14.22 -0.05
N LEU A 73 0.74 14.91 0.76
CA LEU A 73 0.29 16.07 1.53
C LEU A 73 -0.31 17.16 0.63
N ARG A 74 0.35 17.48 -0.48
CA ARG A 74 -0.10 18.57 -1.39
C ARG A 74 -1.25 18.18 -2.31
N THR A 75 -1.50 16.88 -2.51
CA THR A 75 -2.54 16.36 -3.41
C THR A 75 -3.60 15.53 -2.69
N ALA A 76 -3.65 15.59 -1.35
CA ALA A 76 -4.45 14.70 -0.54
C ALA A 76 -5.93 14.68 -0.93
N ARG A 77 -6.53 15.84 -1.23
CA ARG A 77 -7.93 15.93 -1.70
C ARG A 77 -8.25 15.08 -2.93
N HIS A 78 -7.26 14.78 -3.77
CA HIS A 78 -7.41 13.92 -4.95
C HIS A 78 -7.12 12.44 -4.66
N LEU A 79 -6.32 12.18 -3.63
CA LEU A 79 -5.87 10.84 -3.26
C LEU A 79 -6.74 10.18 -2.19
N GLU A 80 -7.43 10.97 -1.37
CA GLU A 80 -8.18 10.53 -0.20
C GLU A 80 -9.13 9.38 -0.53
N TYR A 81 -9.99 9.54 -1.53
CA TYR A 81 -10.95 8.51 -1.91
C TYR A 81 -10.26 7.18 -2.27
N THR A 82 -9.26 7.24 -3.16
CA THR A 82 -8.55 6.04 -3.63
C THR A 82 -7.78 5.36 -2.50
N ILE A 83 -7.11 6.14 -1.65
CA ILE A 83 -6.39 5.62 -0.48
C ILE A 83 -7.38 4.97 0.50
N GLN A 84 -8.47 5.64 0.86
CA GLN A 84 -9.47 5.13 1.80
C GLN A 84 -10.11 3.84 1.28
N MET A 85 -10.49 3.79 0.01
CA MET A 85 -11.01 2.59 -0.64
C MET A 85 -10.00 1.44 -0.57
N LEU A 86 -8.72 1.70 -0.86
CA LEU A 86 -7.66 0.68 -0.80
C LEU A 86 -7.45 0.15 0.62
N LEU A 87 -7.38 1.04 1.61
CA LEU A 87 -7.20 0.66 3.01
C LEU A 87 -8.39 -0.13 3.53
N GLN A 88 -9.61 0.28 3.19
CA GLN A 88 -10.82 -0.41 3.60
C GLN A 88 -10.93 -1.80 2.96
N ASN A 89 -10.64 -1.90 1.67
CA ASN A 89 -10.55 -3.19 0.98
C ASN A 89 -9.47 -4.09 1.59
N ALA A 90 -8.31 -3.55 1.94
CA ALA A 90 -7.23 -4.31 2.56
C ALA A 90 -7.59 -4.80 3.98
N MET A 91 -8.27 -3.97 4.78
CA MET A 91 -8.75 -4.36 6.11
C MET A 91 -9.83 -5.43 6.02
N ILE A 92 -10.80 -5.30 5.12
CA ILE A 92 -11.91 -6.25 4.96
C ILE A 92 -11.40 -7.58 4.39
N ALA A 93 -10.56 -7.56 3.35
CA ALA A 93 -10.01 -8.78 2.75
C ALA A 93 -9.11 -9.60 3.70
N GLY A 94 -8.58 -8.98 4.76
CA GLY A 94 -7.87 -9.69 5.84
C GLY A 94 -8.77 -10.58 6.72
N ILE A 95 -10.09 -10.55 6.53
CA ILE A 95 -11.05 -11.41 7.24
C ILE A 95 -11.01 -12.85 6.70
N ASP A 96 -10.83 -13.04 5.38
CA ASP A 96 -11.10 -14.34 4.74
C ASP A 96 -9.87 -15.25 4.61
N LYS A 97 -8.65 -14.71 4.65
CA LYS A 97 -7.43 -15.51 4.38
C LYS A 97 -6.92 -16.35 5.56
N GLN A 98 -7.58 -16.33 6.72
CA GLN A 98 -7.02 -16.95 7.93
C GLN A 98 -7.90 -18.06 8.54
N SER A 99 -9.03 -18.42 7.91
CA SER A 99 -9.78 -19.63 8.31
C SER A 99 -9.18 -20.92 7.76
N ASP A 100 -8.42 -20.90 6.66
CA ASP A 100 -8.22 -22.13 5.87
C ASP A 100 -6.82 -22.76 5.93
N THR A 101 -5.85 -22.21 6.67
CA THR A 101 -4.46 -22.75 6.67
C THR A 101 -4.07 -23.51 7.94
N LYS A 102 -5.02 -24.04 8.73
CA LYS A 102 -4.69 -24.85 9.91
C LYS A 102 -5.65 -26.01 10.19
N ILE A 103 -6.02 -26.82 9.19
CA ILE A 103 -6.44 -28.21 9.45
C ILE A 103 -5.94 -29.10 8.32
N SER A 104 -4.78 -29.72 8.52
CA SER A 104 -4.54 -31.15 8.24
C SER A 104 -3.04 -31.45 8.45
N ASN A 105 -2.65 -31.68 9.71
CA ASN A 105 -1.55 -32.58 10.00
C ASN A 105 -2.12 -33.74 10.82
N GLN A 106 -2.00 -34.94 10.23
CA GLN A 106 -1.59 -36.18 10.88
C GLN A 106 -2.66 -37.01 11.63
N THR A 107 -3.12 -38.07 10.95
CA THR A 107 -3.38 -39.37 11.56
C THR A 107 -2.79 -40.45 10.65
N ASP A 108 -1.60 -40.94 11.03
CA ASP A 108 -1.06 -42.23 10.59
C ASP A 108 -1.59 -43.30 11.54
N ILE A 109 -2.35 -44.33 11.09
CA ILE A 109 -2.30 -45.73 11.59
C ILE A 109 -2.90 -46.72 10.53
N ASP A 110 -2.01 -47.44 9.83
CA ASP A 110 -1.97 -48.91 9.56
C ASP A 110 -2.88 -49.68 8.55
N ALA A 111 -2.20 -50.64 7.88
CA ALA A 111 -2.58 -51.89 7.19
C ALA A 111 -3.21 -51.95 5.75
N THR A 112 -2.43 -52.59 4.85
CA THR A 112 -2.55 -53.04 3.43
C THR A 112 -3.62 -54.13 3.15
N PRO A 113 -3.80 -54.74 1.93
CA PRO A 113 -3.87 -54.31 0.50
C PRO A 113 -5.19 -54.77 -0.24
N SER A 114 -5.52 -54.23 -1.43
CA SER A 114 -5.79 -55.01 -2.68
C SER A 114 -6.55 -54.26 -3.81
N HIS A 115 -6.18 -54.65 -5.05
CA HIS A 115 -6.86 -54.60 -6.36
C HIS A 115 -6.79 -53.36 -7.30
N GLN A 116 -6.23 -53.67 -8.48
CA GLN A 116 -6.06 -52.88 -9.71
C GLN A 116 -7.39 -52.44 -10.35
N SER A 117 -7.42 -51.27 -10.99
CA SER A 117 -7.96 -51.10 -12.36
C SER A 117 -7.41 -49.81 -12.98
N ASP A 118 -6.86 -49.96 -14.18
CA ASP A 118 -6.41 -48.89 -15.07
C ASP A 118 -7.51 -47.87 -15.38
N THR A 119 -7.16 -46.58 -15.45
CA THR A 119 -7.63 -45.69 -16.53
C THR A 119 -6.63 -44.55 -16.71
N THR A 120 -6.02 -44.52 -17.90
CA THR A 120 -5.17 -43.47 -18.44
C THR A 120 -5.88 -42.12 -18.48
N GLN A 121 -5.30 -41.04 -17.94
CA GLN A 121 -5.51 -39.68 -18.44
C GLN A 121 -4.39 -38.72 -18.01
N ALA A 122 -3.75 -38.17 -19.05
CA ALA A 122 -2.82 -37.06 -19.13
C ALA A 122 -2.51 -36.26 -17.85
N ASN A 123 -1.24 -36.32 -17.42
CA ASN A 123 -0.63 -35.28 -16.62
C ASN A 123 -0.45 -34.05 -17.50
N ALA A 124 -1.42 -33.14 -17.46
CA ALA A 124 -1.17 -31.74 -17.77
C ALA A 124 -0.69 -31.08 -16.48
N ASP A 125 0.46 -30.42 -16.57
CA ASP A 125 0.93 -29.43 -15.60
C ASP A 125 -0.24 -28.49 -15.24
N ASP A 126 -0.77 -28.62 -14.03
CA ASP A 126 -1.51 -27.54 -13.39
C ASP A 126 -0.63 -27.05 -12.25
N ASP A 127 0.46 -26.37 -12.65
CA ASP A 127 1.06 -25.32 -11.85
C ASP A 127 -0.07 -24.34 -11.54
N ILE A 128 -0.76 -24.56 -10.42
CA ILE A 128 -1.57 -23.53 -9.79
C ILE A 128 -0.56 -22.50 -9.29
N VAL A 129 -0.12 -21.66 -10.23
CA VAL A 129 0.45 -20.36 -9.96
C VAL A 129 -0.60 -19.67 -9.12
N ASP A 130 -0.33 -19.58 -7.82
CA ASP A 130 -1.05 -18.76 -6.86
C ASP A 130 -1.02 -17.31 -7.36
N THR A 131 -1.90 -17.03 -8.31
CA THR A 131 -2.18 -15.71 -8.87
C THR A 131 -3.25 -15.08 -8.01
N SER A 132 -3.19 -15.29 -6.68
CA SER A 132 -3.80 -14.36 -5.77
C SER A 132 -3.00 -13.08 -5.89
N PRO A 133 -3.57 -11.94 -6.31
CA PRO A 133 -2.84 -10.69 -6.30
C PRO A 133 -2.30 -10.53 -4.89
N SER A 134 -0.96 -10.58 -4.77
CA SER A 134 -0.28 -10.11 -3.59
C SER A 134 -1.01 -8.83 -3.20
N ASN A 135 -1.58 -8.80 -2.01
CA ASN A 135 -2.24 -7.60 -1.53
C ASN A 135 -1.13 -6.91 -0.74
N PRO A 136 -0.17 -6.19 -1.39
CA PRO A 136 1.01 -5.65 -0.71
C PRO A 136 0.61 -4.73 0.43
N ILE A 137 -0.57 -4.12 0.28
CA ILE A 137 -1.21 -3.28 1.28
C ILE A 137 -1.70 -4.10 2.49
N GLY A 138 -2.19 -5.33 2.30
CA GLY A 138 -2.89 -6.10 3.34
C GLY A 138 -2.05 -6.36 4.59
N GLU A 139 -0.82 -6.86 4.42
CA GLU A 139 0.09 -7.12 5.56
C GLU A 139 0.52 -5.84 6.27
N HIS A 140 0.74 -4.76 5.50
CA HIS A 140 1.27 -3.48 5.96
C HIS A 140 0.20 -2.42 6.24
N CYS A 141 -1.10 -2.75 6.12
CA CYS A 141 -2.19 -1.78 6.15
C CYS A 141 -2.18 -0.91 7.40
N PHE A 142 -2.01 -1.51 8.57
CA PHE A 142 -1.95 -0.77 9.85
C PHE A 142 -0.72 0.15 9.97
N LEU A 143 0.41 -0.22 9.35
CA LEU A 143 1.61 0.63 9.30
C LEU A 143 1.40 1.81 8.36
N MET A 144 0.77 1.56 7.20
CA MET A 144 0.41 2.60 6.23
C MET A 144 -0.59 3.60 6.81
N ILE A 145 -1.62 3.13 7.53
CA ILE A 145 -2.59 4.00 8.21
C ILE A 145 -1.88 4.93 9.20
N TYR A 146 -0.97 4.38 10.00
CA TYR A 146 -0.18 5.19 10.93
C TYR A 146 0.70 6.21 10.19
N ALA A 147 1.43 5.79 9.16
CA ALA A 147 2.24 6.70 8.36
C ALA A 147 1.39 7.84 7.76
N LEU A 148 0.23 7.51 7.19
CA LEU A 148 -0.71 8.49 6.64
C LEU A 148 -1.25 9.45 7.71
N HIS A 149 -1.53 8.98 8.93
CA HIS A 149 -1.94 9.85 10.02
C HIS A 149 -0.87 10.89 10.38
N THR A 150 0.42 10.52 10.31
CA THR A 150 1.52 11.49 10.54
C THR A 150 1.68 12.51 9.42
N ILE A 151 1.11 12.24 8.24
CA ILE A 151 1.15 13.13 7.07
C ILE A 151 -0.10 14.01 7.06
N GLN A 152 -1.27 13.39 7.04
CA GLN A 152 -2.56 14.06 6.96
C GLN A 152 -3.69 13.21 7.57
N ASP A 153 -4.18 13.64 8.73
CA ASP A 153 -5.20 12.94 9.50
C ASP A 153 -6.57 12.83 8.81
N SER A 154 -6.91 13.77 7.91
CA SER A 154 -8.17 13.71 7.15
C SER A 154 -8.27 12.47 6.26
N ILE A 155 -7.14 11.90 5.83
CA ILE A 155 -7.10 10.65 5.06
C ILE A 155 -7.54 9.47 5.95
N VAL A 156 -7.19 9.49 7.23
CA VAL A 156 -7.37 8.39 8.18
C VAL A 156 -8.72 8.45 8.89
N THR A 157 -9.25 9.65 9.13
CA THR A 157 -10.50 9.83 9.87
C THR A 157 -11.66 8.96 9.34
N PRO A 158 -11.91 8.87 8.02
CA PRO A 158 -13.01 8.05 7.48
C PRO A 158 -12.82 6.54 7.64
N VAL A 159 -11.59 6.06 7.86
CA VAL A 159 -11.32 4.63 8.04
C VAL A 159 -11.37 4.17 9.51
N LEU A 160 -11.40 5.11 10.46
CA LEU A 160 -11.49 4.83 11.92
C LEU A 160 -12.61 3.84 12.29
N PRO A 161 -13.85 3.97 11.80
CA PRO A 161 -14.91 3.02 12.14
C PRO A 161 -14.55 1.57 11.75
N THR A 162 -13.83 1.38 10.64
CA THR A 162 -13.40 0.04 10.21
C THR A 162 -12.34 -0.53 11.15
N ILE A 163 -11.44 0.31 11.66
CA ILE A 163 -10.42 -0.07 12.64
C ILE A 163 -11.08 -0.45 13.98
N GLU A 164 -12.11 0.28 14.40
CA GLU A 164 -12.88 -0.05 15.61
C GLU A 164 -13.63 -1.37 15.48
N LEU A 165 -14.20 -1.68 14.30
CA LEU A 165 -14.80 -2.97 14.02
C LEU A 165 -13.76 -4.10 14.11
N LYS A 166 -12.51 -3.85 13.68
CA LYS A 166 -11.42 -4.83 13.81
C LYS A 166 -11.01 -5.13 15.25
N LEU A 167 -11.34 -4.28 16.23
CA LEU A 167 -11.21 -4.63 17.66
C LEU A 167 -12.14 -5.78 18.07
N LYS A 168 -13.25 -5.96 17.35
CA LYS A 168 -14.20 -7.06 17.54
C LYS A 168 -13.93 -8.27 16.63
N SER A 169 -12.84 -8.23 15.84
CA SER A 169 -12.46 -9.34 14.95
C SER A 169 -12.23 -10.64 15.72
N ILE A 170 -12.57 -11.78 15.12
CA ILE A 170 -12.26 -13.11 15.67
C ILE A 170 -10.74 -13.34 15.75
N SER A 171 -9.96 -12.74 14.85
CA SER A 171 -8.51 -12.84 14.82
C SER A 171 -7.87 -12.00 15.94
N ALA A 172 -7.24 -12.66 16.90
CA ALA A 172 -6.48 -12.00 17.96
C ALA A 172 -5.35 -11.10 17.43
N ARG A 173 -4.79 -11.45 16.26
CA ARG A 173 -3.77 -10.65 15.57
C ARG A 173 -4.36 -9.30 15.13
N ASP A 174 -5.52 -9.30 14.50
CA ASP A 174 -6.21 -8.09 14.05
C ASP A 174 -6.61 -7.21 15.23
N ARG A 175 -7.18 -7.80 16.29
CA ARG A 175 -7.50 -7.07 17.53
C ARG A 175 -6.27 -6.37 18.09
N LYS A 176 -5.15 -7.08 18.19
CA LYS A 176 -3.87 -6.55 18.70
C LYS A 176 -3.29 -5.44 17.83
N ARG A 177 -3.33 -5.60 16.50
CA ARG A 177 -2.84 -4.58 15.55
C ARG A 177 -3.71 -3.32 15.59
N SER A 178 -5.02 -3.47 15.58
CA SER A 178 -5.99 -2.37 15.65
C SER A 178 -5.91 -1.59 16.97
N PHE A 179 -5.83 -2.30 18.10
CA PHE A 179 -5.66 -1.68 19.41
C PHE A 179 -4.37 -0.87 19.48
N ARG A 180 -3.24 -1.43 19.04
CA ARG A 180 -1.96 -0.73 19.03
C ARG A 180 -1.98 0.51 18.14
N LEU A 181 -2.63 0.41 16.98
CA LEU A 181 -2.78 1.54 16.07
C LEU A 181 -3.58 2.66 16.74
N LEU A 182 -4.79 2.37 17.24
CA LEU A 182 -5.63 3.36 17.91
C LEU A 182 -4.94 3.99 19.11
N ALA A 183 -4.25 3.18 19.93
CA ALA A 183 -3.48 3.69 21.06
C ALA A 183 -2.43 4.73 20.61
N ARG A 184 -1.75 4.51 19.48
CA ARG A 184 -0.79 5.48 18.91
C ARG A 184 -1.49 6.71 18.34
N LEU A 185 -2.53 6.52 17.54
CA LEU A 185 -3.30 7.61 16.92
C LEU A 185 -3.83 8.61 17.97
N PHE A 186 -4.28 8.11 19.12
CA PHE A 186 -4.80 8.97 20.19
C PHE A 186 -3.74 9.51 21.15
N SER A 187 -2.54 8.91 21.17
CA SER A 187 -1.46 9.36 22.07
C SER A 187 -0.53 10.38 21.41
N GLU A 188 -0.38 10.32 20.09
CA GLU A 188 0.57 11.16 19.36
C GLU A 188 -0.13 12.36 18.71
N PRO A 189 0.40 13.59 18.90
CA PRO A 189 -0.21 14.77 18.31
C PRO A 189 0.03 14.81 16.79
N VAL A 190 -1.06 15.04 16.04
CA VAL A 190 -1.05 15.24 14.59
C VAL A 190 -0.10 16.39 14.23
N GLY A 191 0.93 16.12 13.43
CA GLY A 191 1.76 17.15 12.80
C GLY A 191 3.17 17.41 13.34
N ARG A 192 3.75 16.57 14.22
CA ARG A 192 5.16 16.74 14.64
C ARG A 192 6.17 15.99 13.77
N HIS A 193 6.41 16.50 12.58
CA HIS A 193 7.71 16.39 11.90
C HIS A 193 7.90 17.63 11.04
N LEU A 194 8.12 18.76 11.73
CA LEU A 194 8.86 19.92 11.22
C LEU A 194 10.35 19.59 11.29
#